data_AF-A0A828ZTN0-F1
#
_entry.id   AF-A0A828ZTN0-F1
#
_cell.length_a   1.000
_cell.length_b   1.000
_cell.length_c   1.000
_cell.angle_alpha   90.00
_cell.angle_beta   90.00
_cell.angle_gamma   90.00
#
_symmetry.space_group_name_H-M   'P 1'
#
loop_
_entity.id
_entity.type
_entity.pdbx_description
1 polymer ?
#
loop_
_entity_poly.entity_id
_entity_poly.type
_entity_poly.pdbx_seq_one_letter_code
_entity_poly.pdbx_strand_id
1 'polypeptide(L)'
;MDLFRKKEINLNHTSEMKKELKTSDLIMLGIGAIIGTGIFVVTGVAANQNAGPALSLSFVLAAIVVILSGLSFAEFASRVPVIGGPYAYLYVVFGEFAAWLTGWLLIGEFLLAVSSVASGWSGYMQGFLKSLGAELPQALTGGYNPENGTYIDLIAVLVVIFVTYIVSLEAKKALRLNNVMVYVKFGIIALFIIVGIFFVKPDNWQPFMPFGFSGVLDGAALVFFAFLGFDAVAMASEEVKNPQKDVPRGIIGSILIATVLYIIVTLILTGIVPYTELGVNDPVAFAMRYVGHGTVGAVIAVGAILTLLTVTISMMYSLARLLFAVSKDGLLPKFMTEIDQKHRTPKKATYAAGVAAIFFAGFFPLNVLAELTNIMALAYLMLVSLGLLKLRKMFGKPKAGEFKVPFVPILPIVSILTCIVLMLRLQTVTWIVFGIVMVIGLIIYFGYGYGHSKMNEK
;
A
#
# COMPACT_ATOMS: atom_id res chain seq x y z
N MET A 1 -17.53 20.43 -23.25
CA MET A 1 -16.56 19.38 -22.92
C MET A 1 -17.33 18.22 -22.31
N ASP A 2 -17.26 17.01 -22.88
CA ASP A 2 -17.90 15.83 -22.28
C ASP A 2 -16.90 15.16 -21.33
N LEU A 3 -17.10 15.36 -20.02
CA LEU A 3 -16.22 14.88 -18.96
C LEU A 3 -16.53 13.44 -18.52
N PHE A 4 -17.68 12.91 -18.91
CA PHE A 4 -18.20 11.62 -18.43
C PHE A 4 -18.22 10.54 -19.50
N ARG A 5 -17.30 10.64 -20.46
CA ARG A 5 -17.09 9.64 -21.52
C ARG A 5 -16.77 8.29 -20.91
N LYS A 6 -17.65 7.31 -21.13
CA LYS A 6 -17.50 5.97 -20.55
C LYS A 6 -16.84 5.03 -21.53
N LYS A 7 -15.93 4.21 -21.01
CA LYS A 7 -15.34 3.11 -21.78
C LYS A 7 -16.39 2.01 -21.92
N GLU A 8 -16.62 1.54 -23.14
CA GLU A 8 -17.54 0.42 -23.36
C GLU A 8 -16.99 -0.86 -22.74
N ILE A 9 -17.89 -1.63 -22.11
CA ILE A 9 -17.54 -2.94 -21.56
C ILE A 9 -17.71 -3.96 -22.68
N ASN A 10 -16.62 -4.58 -23.12
CA ASN A 10 -16.76 -5.80 -23.91
C ASN A 10 -17.10 -6.97 -22.96
N LEU A 11 -18.39 -7.22 -22.78
CA LEU A 11 -18.90 -8.32 -21.93
C LEU A 11 -18.50 -9.71 -22.44
N ASN A 12 -18.04 -9.83 -23.69
CA ASN A 12 -17.55 -11.07 -24.29
C ASN A 12 -16.01 -11.22 -24.18
N HIS A 13 -15.34 -10.41 -23.37
CA HIS A 13 -13.91 -10.55 -23.14
C HIS A 13 -13.62 -11.87 -22.40
N THR A 14 -13.12 -12.86 -23.16
CA THR A 14 -12.60 -14.10 -22.60
C THR A 14 -11.19 -13.84 -22.10
N SER A 15 -10.93 -14.06 -20.80
CA SER A 15 -9.57 -13.97 -20.26
C SER A 15 -8.62 -14.86 -21.07
N GLU A 16 -7.56 -14.27 -21.61
CA GLU A 16 -6.46 -15.00 -22.25
C GLU A 16 -5.55 -15.69 -21.22
N MET A 17 -5.75 -15.41 -19.91
CA MET A 17 -4.93 -15.94 -18.83
C MET A 17 -5.42 -17.31 -18.34
N LYS A 18 -4.46 -18.15 -17.96
CA LYS A 18 -4.74 -19.50 -17.45
C LYS A 18 -5.36 -19.41 -16.06
N LYS A 19 -6.57 -19.94 -15.91
CA LYS A 19 -7.31 -19.92 -14.64
C LYS A 19 -6.85 -21.04 -13.71
N GLU A 20 -5.86 -20.76 -12.87
CA GLU A 20 -5.25 -21.75 -11.97
C GLU A 20 -5.41 -21.42 -10.48
N LEU A 21 -5.53 -20.13 -10.13
CA LEU A 21 -5.53 -19.68 -8.75
C LEU A 21 -6.82 -20.04 -8.00
N LYS A 22 -6.66 -20.43 -6.74
CA LYS A 22 -7.73 -20.74 -5.78
C LYS A 22 -7.69 -19.77 -4.59
N THR A 23 -8.68 -19.87 -3.70
CA THR A 23 -8.74 -19.08 -2.46
C THR A 23 -7.41 -19.08 -1.67
N SER A 24 -6.74 -20.22 -1.51
CA SER A 24 -5.46 -20.32 -0.76
C SER A 24 -4.35 -19.47 -1.39
N ASP A 25 -4.25 -19.51 -2.71
CA ASP A 25 -3.23 -18.78 -3.46
C ASP A 25 -3.48 -17.27 -3.37
N LEU A 26 -4.75 -16.88 -3.42
CA LEU A 26 -5.18 -15.50 -3.24
C LEU A 26 -4.95 -14.97 -1.82
N ILE A 27 -5.16 -15.79 -0.79
CA ILE A 27 -4.82 -15.44 0.59
C ILE A 27 -3.31 -15.22 0.72
N MET A 28 -2.49 -16.13 0.18
CA MET A 28 -1.03 -15.99 0.22
C MET A 28 -0.55 -14.77 -0.56
N LEU A 29 -1.14 -14.49 -1.72
CA LEU A 29 -0.86 -13.29 -2.51
C LEU A 29 -1.21 -12.03 -1.72
N GLY A 30 -2.40 -11.98 -1.12
CA GLY A 30 -2.85 -10.85 -0.32
C GLY A 30 -1.95 -10.60 0.89
N ILE A 31 -1.64 -11.63 1.68
CA ILE A 31 -0.77 -11.46 2.85
C ILE A 31 0.65 -11.08 2.42
N GLY A 32 1.16 -11.65 1.33
CA GLY A 32 2.47 -11.31 0.79
C GLY A 32 2.59 -9.85 0.34
N ALA A 33 1.48 -9.26 -0.12
CA ALA A 33 1.37 -7.85 -0.50
C ALA A 33 1.18 -6.92 0.72
N ILE A 34 0.34 -7.31 1.67
CA ILE A 34 0.02 -6.57 2.90
C ILE A 34 1.25 -6.49 3.84
N ILE A 35 1.97 -7.59 4.04
CA ILE A 35 3.12 -7.63 4.95
C ILE A 35 4.33 -6.91 4.32
N GLY A 36 4.63 -5.73 4.83
CA GLY A 36 5.79 -4.91 4.47
C GLY A 36 6.15 -3.91 5.56
N THR A 37 6.52 -2.68 5.16
CA THR A 37 6.98 -1.62 6.08
C THR A 37 5.98 -1.29 7.19
N GLY A 38 4.68 -1.50 6.96
CA GLY A 38 3.64 -1.29 7.96
C GLY A 38 3.91 -2.03 9.27
N ILE A 39 4.12 -3.35 9.22
CA ILE A 39 4.36 -4.15 10.43
C ILE A 39 5.77 -3.92 10.99
N PHE A 40 6.76 -3.78 10.11
CA PHE A 40 8.17 -3.76 10.49
C PHE A 40 8.64 -2.41 11.05
N VAL A 41 8.06 -1.29 10.61
CA VAL A 41 8.51 0.06 11.00
C VAL A 41 7.35 0.91 11.53
N VAL A 42 6.26 1.03 10.78
CA VAL A 42 5.15 1.95 11.13
C VAL A 42 4.52 1.56 12.47
N THR A 43 4.47 0.27 12.81
CA THR A 43 4.02 -0.21 14.14
C THR A 43 4.75 0.48 15.29
N GLY A 44 6.08 0.61 15.23
CA GLY A 44 6.86 1.22 16.31
C GLY A 44 6.59 2.71 16.43
N VAL A 45 6.57 3.41 15.29
CA VAL A 45 6.26 4.85 15.23
C VAL A 45 4.85 5.14 15.74
N ALA A 46 3.86 4.36 15.30
CA ALA A 46 2.46 4.54 15.70
C ALA A 46 2.22 4.17 17.17
N ALA A 47 2.92 3.16 17.70
CA ALA A 47 2.89 2.85 19.13
C ALA A 47 3.50 3.99 19.94
N ASN A 48 4.62 4.56 19.49
CA ASN A 48 5.31 5.64 20.16
C ASN A 48 4.52 6.96 20.19
N GLN A 49 3.95 7.36 19.05
CA GLN A 49 3.43 8.70 18.85
C GLN A 49 1.90 8.80 18.94
N ASN A 50 1.17 7.69 18.74
CA ASN A 50 -0.29 7.75 18.58
C ASN A 50 -1.06 6.93 19.60
N ALA A 51 -0.77 5.64 19.78
CA ALA A 51 -1.70 4.74 20.47
C ALA A 51 -1.09 3.96 21.66
N GLY A 52 0.24 3.89 21.80
CA GLY A 52 0.86 3.04 22.80
C GLY A 52 0.50 1.56 22.62
N PRO A 53 0.35 0.79 23.72
CA PRO A 53 -0.11 -0.60 23.70
C PRO A 53 -1.49 -0.81 23.02
N ALA A 54 -2.35 0.21 23.05
CA ALA A 54 -3.65 0.20 22.40
C ALA A 54 -3.60 0.29 20.85
N LEU A 55 -2.40 0.35 20.26
CA LEU A 55 -2.25 0.22 18.80
C LEU A 55 -2.85 -1.11 18.27
N SER A 56 -2.92 -2.14 19.10
CA SER A 56 -3.66 -3.38 18.78
C SER A 56 -5.13 -3.12 18.40
N LEU A 57 -5.81 -2.19 19.07
CA LEU A 57 -7.18 -1.78 18.73
C LEU A 57 -7.20 -0.94 17.43
N SER A 58 -6.15 -0.17 17.19
CA SER A 58 -6.00 0.62 15.96
C SER A 58 -5.99 -0.27 14.72
N PHE A 59 -5.29 -1.41 14.78
CA PHE A 59 -5.27 -2.41 13.71
C PHE A 59 -6.66 -3.01 13.46
N VAL A 60 -7.46 -3.26 14.50
CA VAL A 60 -8.83 -3.76 14.34
C VAL A 60 -9.69 -2.73 13.60
N LEU A 61 -9.62 -1.45 14.00
CA LEU A 61 -10.38 -0.39 13.35
C LEU A 61 -9.98 -0.22 11.89
N ALA A 62 -8.68 -0.17 11.60
CA ALA A 62 -8.16 -0.10 10.22
C ALA A 62 -8.62 -1.31 9.38
N ALA A 63 -8.54 -2.53 9.92
CA ALA A 63 -8.99 -3.74 9.24
C ALA A 63 -10.48 -3.69 8.88
N ILE A 64 -11.34 -3.16 9.76
CA ILE A 64 -12.77 -2.98 9.47
C ILE A 64 -12.96 -2.07 8.25
N VAL A 65 -12.27 -0.92 8.21
CA VAL A 65 -12.37 0.02 7.07
C VAL A 65 -11.92 -0.64 5.76
N VAL A 66 -10.83 -1.41 5.81
CA VAL A 66 -10.28 -2.10 4.64
C VAL A 66 -11.22 -3.21 4.19
N ILE A 67 -11.79 -4.02 5.09
CA ILE A 67 -12.76 -5.07 4.75
C ILE A 67 -14.01 -4.47 4.10
N LEU A 68 -14.57 -3.41 4.70
CA LEU A 68 -15.75 -2.73 4.16
C LEU A 68 -15.50 -2.21 2.73
N SER A 69 -14.33 -1.64 2.48
CA SER A 69 -13.94 -1.15 1.15
C SER A 69 -13.60 -2.29 0.19
N GLY A 70 -12.95 -3.35 0.68
CA GLY A 70 -12.58 -4.55 -0.06
C GLY A 70 -13.78 -5.35 -0.56
N LEU A 71 -14.91 -5.32 0.15
CA LEU A 71 -16.18 -5.88 -0.34
C LEU A 71 -16.65 -5.18 -1.63
N SER A 72 -16.52 -3.85 -1.70
CA SER A 72 -16.85 -3.11 -2.92
C SER A 72 -15.95 -3.52 -4.09
N PHE A 73 -14.65 -3.69 -3.83
CA PHE A 73 -13.69 -4.22 -4.81
C PHE A 73 -14.06 -5.60 -5.31
N ALA A 74 -14.40 -6.51 -4.39
CA ALA A 74 -14.73 -7.89 -4.73
C ALA A 74 -15.94 -7.97 -5.66
N GLU A 75 -16.95 -7.10 -5.45
CA GLU A 75 -18.11 -7.06 -6.35
C GLU A 75 -17.72 -6.48 -7.71
N PHE A 76 -16.96 -5.40 -7.76
CA PHE A 76 -16.46 -4.85 -9.03
C PHE A 76 -15.65 -5.88 -9.82
N ALA A 77 -14.67 -6.53 -9.19
CA ALA A 77 -13.84 -7.55 -9.82
C ALA A 77 -14.65 -8.74 -10.36
N SER A 78 -15.78 -9.06 -9.71
CA SER A 78 -16.66 -10.14 -10.18
C SER A 78 -17.61 -9.75 -11.32
N ARG A 79 -17.88 -8.44 -11.49
CA ARG A 79 -18.91 -7.92 -12.42
C ARG A 79 -18.34 -7.18 -13.63
N VAL A 80 -17.15 -6.61 -13.48
CA VAL A 80 -16.50 -5.79 -14.50
C VAL A 80 -15.13 -6.41 -14.79
N PRO A 81 -15.07 -7.41 -15.71
CA PRO A 81 -13.84 -8.12 -16.06
C PRO A 81 -12.98 -7.26 -16.99
N VAL A 82 -12.51 -6.12 -16.47
CA VAL A 82 -11.67 -5.16 -17.19
C VAL A 82 -10.30 -5.08 -16.53
N ILE A 83 -9.26 -5.18 -17.36
CA ILE A 83 -7.88 -4.97 -16.94
C ILE A 83 -7.71 -3.50 -16.55
N GLY A 84 -7.21 -3.25 -15.33
CA GLY A 84 -6.91 -1.89 -14.85
C GLY A 84 -7.47 -1.53 -13.48
N GLY A 85 -8.13 -2.46 -12.78
CA GLY A 85 -8.54 -2.28 -11.39
C GLY A 85 -9.48 -1.08 -11.18
N PRO A 86 -9.34 -0.30 -10.08
CA PRO A 86 -10.26 0.79 -9.74
C PRO A 86 -10.38 1.87 -10.81
N TYR A 87 -9.26 2.20 -11.45
CA TYR A 87 -9.22 3.14 -12.57
C TYR A 87 -10.21 2.72 -13.67
N ALA A 88 -10.14 1.46 -14.10
CA ALA A 88 -11.02 0.93 -15.14
C ALA A 88 -12.48 0.80 -14.66
N TYR A 89 -12.71 0.38 -13.42
CA TYR A 89 -14.05 0.29 -12.83
C TYR A 89 -14.79 1.63 -12.85
N LEU A 90 -14.11 2.71 -12.46
CA LEU A 90 -14.72 4.03 -12.41
C LEU A 90 -14.81 4.71 -13.79
N TYR A 91 -13.96 4.31 -14.74
CA TYR A 91 -14.15 4.65 -16.15
C TYR A 91 -15.46 4.12 -16.71
N VAL A 92 -15.81 2.87 -16.37
CA VAL A 92 -17.06 2.25 -16.80
C VAL A 92 -18.27 2.91 -16.15
N VAL A 93 -18.20 3.21 -14.85
CA VAL A 93 -19.36 3.66 -14.06
C VAL A 93 -19.59 5.17 -14.15
N PHE A 94 -18.53 5.96 -13.98
CA PHE A 94 -18.60 7.42 -13.95
C PHE A 94 -18.12 8.07 -15.24
N GLY A 95 -17.13 7.49 -15.91
CA GLY A 95 -16.52 8.05 -17.11
C GLY A 95 -15.12 8.61 -16.85
N GLU A 96 -14.54 9.18 -17.91
CA GLU A 96 -13.12 9.54 -17.98
C GLU A 96 -12.64 10.44 -16.83
N PHE A 97 -13.38 11.49 -16.46
CA PHE A 97 -12.92 12.41 -15.41
C PHE A 97 -12.75 11.70 -14.05
N ALA A 98 -13.73 10.90 -13.64
CA ALA A 98 -13.65 10.13 -12.39
C ALA A 98 -12.59 9.03 -12.47
N ALA A 99 -12.42 8.42 -13.65
CA ALA A 99 -11.33 7.49 -13.89
C ALA A 99 -9.98 8.18 -13.74
N TRP A 100 -9.78 9.35 -14.34
CA TRP A 100 -8.57 10.15 -14.20
C TRP A 100 -8.28 10.46 -12.73
N LEU A 101 -9.26 10.97 -11.96
CA LEU A 101 -9.06 11.24 -10.54
C LEU A 101 -8.60 9.98 -9.79
N THR A 102 -9.24 8.84 -10.07
CA THR A 102 -8.88 7.55 -9.46
C THR A 102 -7.49 7.11 -9.88
N GLY A 103 -7.15 7.23 -11.17
CA GLY A 103 -5.83 6.88 -11.69
C GLY A 103 -4.73 7.77 -11.11
N TRP A 104 -5.00 9.06 -10.96
CA TRP A 104 -4.10 10.02 -10.33
C TRP A 104 -3.86 9.69 -8.86
N LEU A 105 -4.92 9.37 -8.11
CA LEU A 105 -4.83 8.90 -6.71
C LEU A 105 -4.01 7.60 -6.61
N LEU A 106 -4.26 6.61 -7.48
CA LEU A 106 -3.49 5.36 -7.53
C LEU A 106 -2.02 5.58 -7.89
N ILE A 107 -1.72 6.46 -8.86
CA ILE A 107 -0.33 6.82 -9.21
C ILE A 107 0.36 7.43 -7.99
N GLY A 108 -0.32 8.35 -7.30
CA GLY A 108 0.17 8.98 -6.07
C GLY A 108 0.40 7.96 -4.96
N GLU A 109 -0.56 7.07 -4.70
CA GLU A 109 -0.45 5.98 -3.73
C GLU A 109 0.76 5.09 -4.02
N PHE A 110 0.88 4.53 -5.22
CA PHE A 110 2.01 3.65 -5.56
C PHE A 110 3.36 4.37 -5.49
N LEU A 111 3.43 5.63 -5.91
CA LEU A 111 4.63 6.47 -5.81
C LEU A 111 5.07 6.67 -4.36
N LEU A 112 4.13 7.05 -3.50
CA LEU A 112 4.39 7.28 -2.09
C LEU A 112 4.67 5.96 -1.37
N ALA A 113 3.99 4.86 -1.73
CA ALA A 113 4.25 3.54 -1.20
C ALA A 113 5.66 3.03 -1.53
N VAL A 114 6.15 3.20 -2.77
CA VAL A 114 7.56 2.91 -3.12
C VAL A 114 8.51 3.68 -2.22
N SER A 115 8.22 4.96 -1.99
CA SER A 115 9.05 5.86 -1.19
C SER A 115 9.04 5.49 0.30
N SER A 116 7.86 5.22 0.87
CA SER A 116 7.69 4.74 2.25
C SER A 116 8.39 3.41 2.47
N VAL A 117 8.27 2.47 1.54
CA VAL A 117 8.90 1.16 1.68
C VAL A 117 10.41 1.28 1.59
N ALA A 118 10.94 2.13 0.70
CA ALA A 118 12.37 2.43 0.61
C ALA A 118 12.91 3.08 1.90
N SER A 119 12.18 4.01 2.50
CA SER A 119 12.57 4.61 3.79
C SER A 119 12.52 3.57 4.93
N GLY A 120 11.51 2.69 4.96
CA GLY A 120 11.50 1.56 5.90
C GLY A 120 12.67 0.59 5.71
N TRP A 121 13.03 0.28 4.47
CA TRP A 121 14.22 -0.51 4.13
C TRP A 121 15.51 0.17 4.60
N SER A 122 15.59 1.50 4.39
CA SER A 122 16.70 2.32 4.86
C SER A 122 16.88 2.23 6.37
N GLY A 123 15.78 2.34 7.12
CA GLY A 123 15.80 2.22 8.58
C GLY A 123 16.42 0.91 9.09
N TYR A 124 16.03 -0.22 8.49
CA TYR A 124 16.60 -1.53 8.80
C TYR A 124 18.06 -1.67 8.36
N MET A 125 18.42 -1.14 7.18
CA MET A 125 19.81 -1.15 6.71
C MET A 125 20.71 -0.34 7.64
N GLN A 126 20.27 0.84 8.10
CA GLN A 126 21.00 1.66 9.06
C GLN A 126 21.18 0.95 10.41
N GLY A 127 20.12 0.33 10.93
CA GLY A 127 20.21 -0.47 12.17
C GLY A 127 21.19 -1.63 12.06
N PHE A 128 21.21 -2.30 10.91
CA PHE A 128 22.17 -3.37 10.61
C PHE A 128 23.61 -2.85 10.50
N LEU A 129 23.85 -1.77 9.75
CA LEU A 129 25.17 -1.15 9.63
C LEU A 129 25.72 -0.68 10.99
N LYS A 130 24.85 -0.10 11.82
CA LYS A 130 25.21 0.29 13.20
C LYS A 130 25.66 -0.91 14.04
N SER A 131 25.02 -2.08 13.86
CA SER A 131 25.45 -3.31 14.55
C SER A 131 26.82 -3.83 14.11
N LEU A 132 27.30 -3.41 12.93
CA LEU A 132 28.64 -3.69 12.41
C LEU A 132 29.66 -2.59 12.76
N GLY A 133 29.25 -1.54 13.48
CA GLY A 133 30.10 -0.40 13.83
C GLY A 133 30.23 0.66 12.73
N ALA A 134 29.42 0.59 11.67
CA ALA A 134 29.38 1.58 10.60
C ALA A 134 28.21 2.54 10.82
N GLU A 135 28.50 3.82 11.06
CA GLU A 135 27.49 4.86 11.22
C GLU A 135 27.58 5.90 10.10
N LEU A 136 26.41 6.32 9.60
CA LEU A 136 26.30 7.44 8.67
C LEU A 136 26.16 8.74 9.46
N PRO A 137 26.64 9.88 8.92
CA PRO A 137 26.33 11.19 9.49
C PRO A 137 24.83 11.38 9.62
N GLN A 138 24.36 11.90 10.76
CA GLN A 138 22.93 12.10 11.06
C GLN A 138 22.18 12.92 9.98
N ALA A 139 22.87 13.82 9.28
CA ALA A 139 22.29 14.56 8.16
C ALA A 139 21.77 13.66 7.02
N LEU A 140 22.31 12.44 6.88
CA LEU A 140 22.09 11.52 5.76
C LEU A 140 21.22 10.30 6.12
N THR A 141 20.71 10.23 7.36
CA THR A 141 20.02 9.05 7.91
C THR A 141 18.51 9.11 7.82
N GLY A 142 17.93 10.19 7.31
CA GLY A 142 16.47 10.34 7.22
C GLY A 142 16.05 11.56 6.42
N GLY A 143 14.76 11.60 6.07
CA GLY A 143 14.15 12.72 5.37
C GLY A 143 14.28 14.05 6.13
N TYR A 144 13.87 15.14 5.49
CA TYR A 144 14.01 16.50 6.00
C TYR A 144 13.27 16.67 7.33
N ASN A 145 14.05 16.74 8.41
CA ASN A 145 13.58 17.07 9.75
C ASN A 145 14.73 17.76 10.50
N PRO A 146 14.84 19.10 10.37
CA PRO A 146 15.89 19.88 11.01
C PRO A 146 15.90 19.77 12.53
N GLU A 147 14.75 19.54 13.18
CA GLU A 147 14.66 19.36 14.62
C GLU A 147 15.45 18.13 15.10
N ASN A 148 15.51 17.09 14.26
CA ASN A 148 16.27 15.88 14.48
C ASN A 148 17.61 15.84 13.73
N GLY A 149 18.03 16.95 13.11
CA GLY A 149 19.30 17.05 12.38
C GLY A 149 19.40 16.21 11.09
N THR A 150 18.27 15.73 10.56
CA THR A 150 18.22 14.92 9.31
C THR A 150 17.77 15.79 8.13
N TYR A 151 18.36 15.57 6.95
CA TYR A 151 18.08 16.37 5.76
C TYR A 151 17.72 15.53 4.53
N ILE A 152 18.38 14.40 4.35
CA ILE A 152 18.13 13.48 3.24
C ILE A 152 18.37 12.03 3.65
N ASP A 153 17.47 11.12 3.28
CA ASP A 153 17.65 9.68 3.47
C ASP A 153 18.46 9.10 2.31
N LEU A 154 19.80 9.10 2.45
CA LEU A 154 20.70 8.67 1.38
C LEU A 154 20.51 7.19 1.02
N ILE A 155 20.33 6.33 2.03
CA ILE A 155 20.15 4.89 1.81
C ILE A 155 18.82 4.61 1.09
N ALA A 156 17.74 5.32 1.41
CA ALA A 156 16.47 5.21 0.70
C ALA A 156 16.62 5.65 -0.77
N VAL A 157 17.33 6.76 -1.03
CA VAL A 157 17.61 7.21 -2.40
C VAL A 157 18.37 6.15 -3.19
N LEU A 158 19.44 5.58 -2.62
CA LEU A 158 20.26 4.57 -3.27
C LEU A 158 19.46 3.30 -3.61
N VAL A 159 18.60 2.83 -2.69
CA VAL A 159 17.79 1.64 -2.98
C VAL A 159 16.73 1.92 -4.05
N VAL A 160 16.13 3.12 -4.10
CA VAL A 160 15.19 3.47 -5.18
C VAL A 160 15.89 3.53 -6.53
N ILE A 161 17.10 4.10 -6.60
CA ILE A 161 17.93 4.09 -7.83
C ILE A 161 18.20 2.65 -8.27
N PHE A 162 18.66 1.81 -7.35
CA PHE A 162 18.93 0.39 -7.61
C PHE A 162 17.68 -0.34 -8.11
N VAL A 163 16.54 -0.17 -7.44
CA VAL A 163 15.27 -0.81 -7.82
C VAL A 163 14.81 -0.31 -9.19
N THR A 164 14.90 0.99 -9.46
CA THR A 164 14.56 1.58 -10.76
C THR A 164 15.38 0.92 -11.88
N TYR A 165 16.69 0.76 -11.67
CA TYR A 165 17.56 0.07 -12.61
C TYR A 165 17.15 -1.38 -12.84
N ILE A 166 16.95 -2.16 -11.76
CA ILE A 166 16.54 -3.58 -11.86
C ILE A 166 15.20 -3.75 -12.58
N VAL A 167 14.20 -2.93 -12.24
CA VAL A 167 12.87 -2.97 -12.88
C VAL A 167 12.95 -2.57 -14.36
N SER A 168 13.86 -1.67 -14.73
CA SER A 168 14.06 -1.26 -16.12
C SER A 168 14.66 -2.38 -17.01
N LEU A 169 15.44 -3.30 -16.44
CA LEU A 169 16.08 -4.40 -17.15
C LEU A 169 15.14 -5.59 -17.37
N GLU A 170 14.69 -6.27 -16.31
CA GLU A 170 13.89 -7.49 -16.48
C GLU A 170 13.08 -7.84 -15.22
N ALA A 171 12.05 -7.04 -14.94
CA ALA A 171 11.23 -7.20 -13.74
C ALA A 171 10.61 -8.60 -13.55
N LYS A 172 10.36 -9.38 -14.62
CA LYS A 172 9.84 -10.75 -14.52
C LYS A 172 10.78 -11.70 -13.77
N LYS A 173 12.10 -11.50 -13.83
CA LYS A 173 13.06 -12.30 -13.05
C LYS A 173 13.05 -11.88 -11.58
N ALA A 174 13.02 -10.57 -11.32
CA ALA A 174 12.98 -10.03 -9.97
C ALA A 174 11.68 -10.44 -9.22
N LEU A 175 10.53 -10.47 -9.90
CA LEU A 175 9.25 -10.88 -9.34
C LEU A 175 9.14 -12.38 -9.08
N ARG A 176 9.89 -13.23 -9.79
CA ARG A 176 9.89 -14.69 -9.52
C ARG A 176 10.47 -15.05 -8.15
N LEU A 177 11.29 -14.17 -7.58
CA LEU A 177 11.81 -14.34 -6.23
C LEU A 177 10.75 -14.05 -5.15
N ASN A 178 9.64 -13.37 -5.48
CA ASN A 178 8.64 -12.95 -4.48
C ASN A 178 8.00 -14.14 -3.75
N ASN A 179 7.73 -15.25 -4.43
CA ASN A 179 7.05 -16.38 -3.79
C ASN A 179 7.87 -16.97 -2.63
N VAL A 180 9.19 -17.10 -2.80
CA VAL A 180 10.09 -17.54 -1.71
C VAL A 180 10.13 -16.49 -0.61
N MET A 181 10.14 -15.21 -0.97
CA MET A 181 10.24 -14.11 -0.01
C MET A 181 9.01 -14.00 0.90
N VAL A 182 7.82 -14.42 0.45
CA VAL A 182 6.64 -14.51 1.31
C VAL A 182 6.89 -15.46 2.49
N TYR A 183 7.44 -16.66 2.24
CA TYR A 183 7.77 -17.60 3.31
C TYR A 183 8.85 -17.05 4.25
N VAL A 184 9.85 -16.34 3.71
CA VAL A 184 10.88 -15.68 4.51
C VAL A 184 10.25 -14.62 5.44
N LYS A 185 9.33 -13.77 4.93
CA LYS A 185 8.59 -12.79 5.75
C LYS A 185 7.91 -13.45 6.94
N PHE A 186 7.17 -14.52 6.70
CA PHE A 186 6.50 -15.27 7.77
C PHE A 186 7.47 -15.91 8.74
N GLY A 187 8.58 -16.47 8.25
CA GLY A 187 9.61 -17.07 9.11
C GLY A 187 10.20 -16.05 10.08
N ILE A 188 10.46 -14.82 9.62
CA ILE A 188 11.00 -13.74 10.45
C ILE A 188 9.97 -13.28 11.50
N ILE A 189 8.71 -13.11 11.09
CA ILE A 189 7.63 -12.72 12.01
C ILE A 189 7.41 -13.82 13.06
N ALA A 190 7.40 -15.09 12.64
CA ALA A 190 7.29 -16.22 13.55
C ALA A 190 8.48 -16.29 14.52
N LEU A 191 9.71 -16.06 14.04
CA LEU A 191 10.90 -15.98 14.88
C LEU A 191 10.77 -14.89 15.94
N PHE A 192 10.33 -13.69 15.56
CA PHE A 192 10.08 -12.60 16.50
C PHE A 192 9.02 -12.96 17.53
N ILE A 193 7.90 -13.57 17.11
CA ILE A 193 6.81 -13.96 18.01
C ILE A 193 7.28 -15.03 19.00
N ILE A 194 7.93 -16.09 18.52
CA ILE A 194 8.37 -17.24 19.32
C ILE A 194 9.42 -16.81 20.35
N VAL A 195 10.40 -15.98 19.96
CA VAL A 195 11.44 -15.53 20.89
C VAL A 195 10.90 -14.41 21.79
N GLY A 196 10.19 -13.45 21.22
CA GLY A 196 9.75 -12.25 21.92
C GLY A 196 8.72 -12.49 23.02
N ILE A 197 7.86 -13.51 22.89
CA ILE A 197 6.83 -13.80 23.90
C ILE A 197 7.42 -14.06 25.31
N PHE A 198 8.63 -14.61 25.39
CA PHE A 198 9.31 -14.90 26.65
C PHE A 198 9.83 -13.66 27.38
N PHE A 199 9.89 -12.52 26.70
CA PHE A 199 10.43 -11.26 27.25
C PHE A 199 9.35 -10.19 27.46
N VAL A 200 8.08 -10.53 27.24
CA VAL A 200 6.95 -9.62 27.47
C VAL A 200 6.82 -9.34 28.97
N LYS A 201 6.85 -8.06 29.33
CA LYS A 201 6.58 -7.57 30.68
C LYS A 201 5.24 -6.83 30.66
N PRO A 202 4.17 -7.38 31.28
CA PRO A 202 2.85 -6.76 31.28
C PRO A 202 2.82 -5.32 31.83
N ASP A 203 3.79 -4.95 32.66
CA ASP A 203 3.95 -3.58 33.17
C ASP A 203 4.12 -2.55 32.04
N ASN A 204 4.75 -2.93 30.92
CA ASN A 204 4.91 -2.06 29.75
C ASN A 204 3.58 -1.78 29.02
N TRP A 205 2.51 -2.52 29.34
CA TRP A 205 1.17 -2.23 28.85
C TRP A 205 0.42 -1.22 29.72
N GLN A 206 1.03 -0.68 30.78
CA GLN A 206 0.42 0.35 31.62
C GLN A 206 1.10 1.70 31.41
N PRO A 207 0.34 2.77 31.09
CA PRO A 207 -1.08 2.77 30.75
C PRO A 207 -1.34 2.17 29.35
N PHE A 208 -2.46 1.44 29.18
CA PHE A 208 -2.77 0.78 27.90
C PHE A 208 -3.14 1.77 26.79
N MET A 209 -3.90 2.82 27.14
CA MET A 209 -4.31 3.91 26.25
C MET A 209 -3.74 5.25 26.73
N PRO A 210 -2.42 5.49 26.63
CA PRO A 210 -1.79 6.73 27.11
C PRO A 210 -2.36 7.98 26.42
N PHE A 211 -2.74 7.85 25.15
CA PHE A 211 -3.30 8.91 24.31
C PHE A 211 -4.84 8.87 24.22
N GLY A 212 -5.48 8.05 25.07
CA GLY A 212 -6.92 7.80 25.04
C GLY A 212 -7.42 7.19 23.72
N PHE A 213 -8.75 7.13 23.55
CA PHE A 213 -9.36 6.60 22.33
C PHE A 213 -9.10 7.48 21.09
N SER A 214 -8.86 8.78 21.30
CA SER A 214 -8.40 9.71 20.26
C SER A 214 -7.12 9.20 19.59
N GLY A 215 -6.11 8.83 20.38
CA GLY A 215 -4.86 8.27 19.88
C GLY A 215 -5.03 6.92 19.17
N VAL A 216 -6.01 6.10 19.57
CA VAL A 216 -6.35 4.85 18.85
C VAL A 216 -6.90 5.15 17.44
N LEU A 217 -7.68 6.21 17.27
CA LEU A 217 -8.16 6.62 15.95
C LEU A 217 -7.04 7.20 15.08
N ASP A 218 -6.12 7.97 15.66
CA ASP A 218 -4.93 8.48 14.95
C ASP A 218 -4.01 7.34 14.54
N GLY A 219 -3.78 6.40 15.46
CA GLY A 219 -3.05 5.17 15.20
C GLY A 219 -3.69 4.37 14.08
N ALA A 220 -5.03 4.23 14.06
CA ALA A 220 -5.74 3.50 13.01
C ALA A 220 -5.57 4.16 11.63
N ALA A 221 -5.60 5.50 11.57
CA ALA A 221 -5.37 6.24 10.34
C ALA A 221 -3.94 6.07 9.82
N LEU A 222 -2.94 5.98 10.70
CA LEU A 222 -1.55 5.75 10.32
C LEU A 222 -1.28 4.28 9.92
N VAL A 223 -1.69 3.31 10.74
CA VAL A 223 -1.47 1.87 10.46
C VAL A 223 -2.38 1.30 9.38
N PHE A 224 -3.34 2.08 8.88
CA PHE A 224 -4.03 1.78 7.62
C PHE A 224 -3.03 1.45 6.50
N PHE A 225 -1.87 2.12 6.50
CA PHE A 225 -0.74 1.86 5.60
C PHE A 225 -0.33 0.38 5.57
N ALA A 226 -0.40 -0.30 6.72
CA ALA A 226 -0.02 -1.70 6.82
C ALA A 226 -0.97 -2.63 6.04
N PHE A 227 -2.20 -2.21 5.76
CA PHE A 227 -3.18 -3.01 5.01
C PHE A 227 -3.16 -2.77 3.51
N LEU A 228 -2.35 -1.84 3.01
CA LEU A 228 -2.21 -1.60 1.58
C LEU A 228 -1.69 -2.86 0.87
N GLY A 229 -2.20 -3.13 -0.34
CA GLY A 229 -1.89 -4.33 -1.12
C GLY A 229 -2.94 -5.43 -1.09
N PHE A 230 -4.03 -5.29 -0.31
CA PHE A 230 -5.16 -6.22 -0.37
C PHE A 230 -5.84 -6.26 -1.76
N ASP A 231 -5.74 -5.16 -2.50
CA ASP A 231 -6.28 -4.95 -3.85
C ASP A 231 -5.52 -5.76 -4.91
N ALA A 232 -4.28 -6.18 -4.63
CA ALA A 232 -3.54 -7.12 -5.47
C ALA A 232 -4.31 -8.44 -5.68
N VAL A 233 -5.09 -8.87 -4.68
CA VAL A 233 -5.98 -10.03 -4.77
C VAL A 233 -7.09 -9.80 -5.79
N ALA A 234 -7.65 -8.59 -5.83
CA ALA A 234 -8.68 -8.23 -6.79
C ALA A 234 -8.11 -8.14 -8.22
N MET A 235 -6.87 -7.66 -8.38
CA MET A 235 -6.21 -7.59 -9.70
C MET A 235 -5.90 -8.97 -10.29
N ALA A 236 -5.71 -10.00 -9.45
CA ALA A 236 -5.47 -11.37 -9.89
C ALA A 236 -6.74 -12.11 -10.35
N SER A 237 -7.92 -11.48 -10.34
CA SER A 237 -9.21 -12.14 -10.57
C SER A 237 -9.31 -12.88 -11.91
N GLU A 238 -8.58 -12.45 -12.93
CA GLU A 238 -8.57 -13.06 -14.27
C GLU A 238 -7.88 -14.43 -14.33
N GLU A 239 -7.00 -14.72 -13.35
CA GLU A 239 -6.25 -15.98 -13.21
C GLU A 239 -6.95 -16.97 -12.27
N VAL A 240 -8.12 -16.61 -11.73
CA VAL A 240 -8.83 -17.36 -10.68
C VAL A 240 -9.88 -18.29 -11.26
N LYS A 241 -9.98 -19.51 -10.71
CA LYS A 241 -10.95 -20.52 -11.17
C LYS A 241 -12.40 -20.10 -10.92
N ASN A 242 -12.72 -19.67 -9.69
CA ASN A 242 -14.05 -19.19 -9.32
C ASN A 242 -13.95 -17.78 -8.72
N PRO A 243 -13.71 -16.73 -9.53
CA PRO A 243 -13.41 -15.39 -9.03
C PRO A 243 -14.46 -14.86 -8.04
N GLN A 244 -15.70 -15.27 -8.19
CA GLN A 244 -16.84 -14.69 -7.47
C GLN A 244 -17.00 -15.24 -6.04
N LYS A 245 -16.30 -16.34 -5.73
CA LYS A 245 -16.17 -16.86 -4.37
C LYS A 245 -14.74 -16.70 -3.85
N ASP A 246 -13.76 -16.98 -4.70
CA ASP A 246 -12.35 -17.03 -4.31
C ASP A 246 -11.76 -15.62 -4.07
N VAL A 247 -12.08 -14.62 -4.91
CA VAL A 247 -11.57 -13.24 -4.72
C VAL A 247 -12.06 -12.61 -3.41
N PRO A 248 -13.37 -12.60 -3.08
CA PRO A 248 -13.84 -12.08 -1.80
C PRO A 248 -13.21 -12.80 -0.59
N ARG A 249 -13.10 -14.13 -0.66
CA ARG A 249 -12.46 -14.94 0.41
C ARG A 249 -10.97 -14.65 0.52
N GLY A 250 -10.29 -14.43 -0.60
CA GLY A 250 -8.89 -14.02 -0.64
C GLY A 250 -8.66 -12.66 0.03
N ILE A 251 -9.48 -11.66 -0.32
CA ILE A 251 -9.41 -10.31 0.26
C ILE A 251 -9.67 -10.37 1.78
N ILE A 252 -10.81 -10.93 2.21
CA ILE A 252 -11.17 -10.97 3.62
C ILE A 252 -10.19 -11.85 4.41
N GLY A 253 -9.84 -13.02 3.88
CA GLY A 253 -8.95 -13.97 4.54
C GLY A 253 -7.55 -13.40 4.75
N SER A 254 -6.99 -12.71 3.73
CA SER A 254 -5.68 -12.07 3.86
C SER A 254 -5.69 -10.93 4.88
N ILE A 255 -6.71 -10.07 4.88
CA ILE A 255 -6.83 -8.99 5.87
C ILE A 255 -6.97 -9.54 7.29
N LEU A 256 -7.82 -10.56 7.51
CA LEU A 256 -8.01 -11.15 8.85
C LEU A 256 -6.73 -11.78 9.39
N ILE A 257 -6.02 -12.56 8.56
CA ILE A 257 -4.75 -13.18 8.98
C ILE A 257 -3.70 -12.11 9.27
N ALA A 258 -3.57 -11.08 8.42
CA ALA A 258 -2.66 -9.97 8.65
C ALA A 258 -3.01 -9.22 9.95
N THR A 259 -4.30 -8.96 10.20
CA THR A 259 -4.78 -8.29 11.42
C THR A 259 -4.36 -9.05 12.68
N VAL A 260 -4.55 -10.37 12.71
CA VAL A 260 -4.13 -11.21 13.84
C VAL A 260 -2.63 -11.11 14.06
N LEU A 261 -1.83 -11.21 12.98
CA LEU A 261 -0.37 -11.07 13.08
C LEU A 261 0.03 -9.68 13.59
N TYR A 262 -0.62 -8.62 13.11
CA TYR A 262 -0.34 -7.25 13.54
C TYR A 262 -0.66 -7.03 15.01
N ILE A 263 -1.78 -7.56 15.50
CA ILE A 263 -2.13 -7.50 16.92
C ILE A 263 -1.08 -8.23 17.77
N ILE A 264 -0.73 -9.46 17.40
CA ILE A 264 0.26 -10.26 18.15
C ILE A 264 1.61 -9.56 18.17
N VAL A 265 2.12 -9.13 17.01
CA VAL A 265 3.41 -8.44 16.92
C VAL A 265 3.39 -7.15 17.71
N THR A 266 2.31 -6.37 17.64
CA THR A 266 2.17 -5.12 18.41
C THR A 266 2.22 -5.37 19.90
N LEU A 267 1.43 -6.32 20.41
CA LEU A 267 1.39 -6.63 21.85
C LEU A 267 2.72 -7.15 22.37
N ILE A 268 3.42 -7.99 21.59
CA ILE A 268 4.77 -8.46 21.94
C ILE A 268 5.75 -7.29 21.91
N LEU A 269 5.71 -6.45 20.87
CA LEU A 269 6.61 -5.31 20.72
C LEU A 269 6.47 -4.31 21.87
N THR A 270 5.25 -3.87 22.18
CA THR A 270 4.98 -2.94 23.29
C THR A 270 5.07 -3.63 24.66
N GLY A 271 5.05 -4.96 24.70
CA GLY A 271 5.26 -5.73 25.91
C GLY A 271 6.73 -5.88 26.26
N ILE A 272 7.62 -5.91 25.26
CA ILE A 272 9.07 -5.99 25.45
C ILE A 272 9.67 -4.62 25.76
N VAL A 273 9.31 -3.62 24.94
CA VAL A 273 9.87 -2.26 25.01
C VAL A 273 8.76 -1.29 25.39
N PRO A 274 8.98 -0.38 26.37
CA PRO A 274 8.07 0.73 26.64
C PRO A 274 7.75 1.50 25.35
N TYR A 275 6.48 1.84 25.12
CA TYR A 275 6.08 2.48 23.86
C TYR A 275 6.83 3.78 23.56
N THR A 276 7.29 4.49 24.59
CA THR A 276 8.09 5.72 24.51
C THR A 276 9.46 5.55 23.85
N GLU A 277 9.98 4.31 23.75
CA GLU A 277 11.27 4.00 23.12
C GLU A 277 11.12 3.32 21.75
N LEU A 278 9.88 3.08 21.29
CA LEU A 278 9.62 2.42 20.02
C LEU A 278 9.73 3.33 18.78
N GLY A 279 10.02 4.62 18.96
CA GLY A 279 10.23 5.61 17.89
C GLY A 279 11.56 5.45 17.14
N VAL A 280 11.99 4.21 16.89
CA VAL A 280 13.23 3.85 16.20
C VAL A 280 12.94 3.42 14.76
N ASN A 281 13.99 3.37 13.93
CA ASN A 281 13.88 3.05 12.51
C ASN A 281 13.64 1.56 12.21
N ASP A 282 13.94 0.65 13.14
CA ASP A 282 13.85 -0.81 12.97
C ASP A 282 13.25 -1.54 14.21
N PRO A 283 12.05 -1.17 14.67
CA PRO A 283 11.52 -1.49 16.01
C PRO A 283 11.49 -2.99 16.34
N VAL A 284 11.17 -3.86 15.38
CA VAL A 284 11.12 -5.32 15.62
C VAL A 284 12.52 -5.89 15.90
N ALA A 285 13.54 -5.42 15.18
CA ALA A 285 14.92 -5.83 15.42
C ALA A 285 15.50 -5.16 16.68
N PHE A 286 15.13 -3.90 16.91
CA PHE A 286 15.48 -3.16 18.12
C PHE A 286 14.97 -3.85 19.39
N ALA A 287 13.73 -4.32 19.43
CA ALA A 287 13.18 -5.01 20.60
C ALA A 287 13.97 -6.25 20.99
N MET A 288 14.50 -7.01 20.02
CA MET A 288 15.38 -8.15 20.32
C MET A 288 16.74 -7.70 20.85
N ARG A 289 17.30 -6.60 20.33
CA ARG A 289 18.55 -6.01 20.87
C ARG A 289 18.35 -5.49 22.30
N TYR A 290 17.20 -4.88 22.57
CA TYR A 290 16.82 -4.32 23.88
C TYR A 290 16.83 -5.38 24.99
N VAL A 291 16.45 -6.62 24.68
CA VAL A 291 16.46 -7.74 25.64
C VAL A 291 17.74 -8.59 25.61
N GLY A 292 18.81 -8.10 24.97
CA GLY A 292 20.09 -8.79 24.89
C GLY A 292 20.19 -9.88 23.82
N HIS A 293 19.16 -10.09 23.00
CA HIS A 293 19.14 -11.07 21.91
C HIS A 293 19.55 -10.44 20.56
N GLY A 294 20.74 -9.82 20.55
CA GLY A 294 21.26 -9.09 19.38
C GLY A 294 21.37 -9.93 18.10
N THR A 295 21.75 -11.21 18.21
CA THR A 295 21.83 -12.13 17.06
C THR A 295 20.46 -12.37 16.42
N VAL A 296 19.40 -12.53 17.23
CA VAL A 296 18.03 -12.68 16.74
C VAL A 296 17.58 -11.38 16.05
N GLY A 297 17.90 -10.24 16.67
CA GLY A 297 17.66 -8.93 16.07
C GLY A 297 18.35 -8.76 14.71
N ALA A 298 19.59 -9.23 14.56
CA ALA A 298 20.33 -9.19 13.29
C ALA A 298 19.70 -10.08 12.22
N VAL A 299 19.28 -11.30 12.56
CA VAL A 299 18.58 -12.21 11.63
C VAL A 299 17.27 -11.59 11.16
N ILE A 300 16.49 -11.02 12.08
CA ILE A 300 15.26 -10.29 11.75
C ILE A 300 15.57 -9.11 10.83
N ALA A 301 16.62 -8.34 11.11
CA ALA A 301 17.00 -7.19 10.32
C ALA A 301 17.39 -7.57 8.88
N VAL A 302 18.27 -8.56 8.70
CA VAL A 302 18.65 -9.08 7.37
C VAL A 302 17.43 -9.58 6.61
N GLY A 303 16.55 -10.32 7.30
CA GLY A 303 15.31 -10.79 6.74
C GLY A 303 14.37 -9.66 6.29
N ALA A 304 14.21 -8.62 7.11
CA ALA A 304 13.44 -7.43 6.77
C ALA A 304 14.05 -6.68 5.58
N ILE A 305 15.37 -6.51 5.52
CA ILE A 305 16.09 -5.90 4.39
C ILE A 305 15.78 -6.65 3.07
N LEU A 306 15.89 -7.97 3.07
CA LEU A 306 15.63 -8.79 1.88
C LEU A 306 14.16 -8.70 1.43
N THR A 307 13.24 -8.73 2.39
CA THR A 307 11.80 -8.77 2.11
C THR A 307 11.23 -7.40 1.76
N LEU A 308 11.72 -6.32 2.35
CA LEU A 308 11.32 -4.95 1.99
C LEU A 308 11.87 -4.56 0.61
N LEU A 309 13.09 -5.01 0.24
CA LEU A 309 13.63 -4.79 -1.10
C LEU A 309 12.70 -5.37 -2.18
N THR A 310 12.18 -6.58 -1.97
CA THR A 310 11.25 -7.20 -2.92
C THR A 310 9.90 -6.50 -2.99
N VAL A 311 9.42 -5.94 -1.87
CA VAL A 311 8.23 -5.07 -1.85
C VAL A 311 8.47 -3.82 -2.69
N THR A 312 9.61 -3.13 -2.53
CA THR A 312 9.94 -1.93 -3.31
C THR A 312 9.99 -2.23 -4.81
N ILE A 313 10.59 -3.36 -5.20
CA ILE A 313 10.61 -3.83 -6.61
C ILE A 313 9.19 -4.05 -7.13
N SER A 314 8.34 -4.72 -6.36
CA SER A 314 6.95 -5.00 -6.72
C SER A 314 6.11 -3.74 -6.91
N MET A 315 6.26 -2.76 -6.00
CA MET A 315 5.53 -1.50 -6.06
C MET A 315 6.02 -0.61 -7.20
N MET A 316 7.33 -0.51 -7.43
CA MET A 316 7.91 0.24 -8.55
C MET A 316 7.44 -0.33 -9.90
N TYR A 317 7.39 -1.66 -10.00
CA TYR A 317 6.88 -2.33 -11.19
C TYR A 317 5.40 -2.03 -11.45
N SER A 318 4.58 -2.03 -10.39
CA SER A 318 3.14 -1.72 -10.47
C SER A 318 2.92 -0.27 -10.88
N LEU A 319 3.68 0.66 -10.30
CA LEU A 319 3.66 2.09 -10.64
C LEU A 319 4.01 2.34 -12.11
N ALA A 320 5.11 1.75 -12.60
CA ALA A 320 5.53 1.91 -14.00
C ALA A 320 4.47 1.40 -14.99
N ARG A 321 3.79 0.30 -14.65
CA ARG A 321 2.69 -0.26 -15.45
C ARG A 321 1.44 0.59 -15.41
N LEU A 322 1.11 1.16 -14.26
CA LEU A 322 -0.02 2.08 -14.13
C LEU A 322 0.20 3.35 -14.97
N LEU A 323 1.40 3.95 -14.88
CA LEU A 323 1.78 5.08 -15.73
C LEU A 323 1.70 4.74 -17.23
N PHE A 324 2.18 3.56 -17.61
CA PHE A 324 2.06 3.06 -18.98
C PHE A 324 0.59 2.88 -19.42
N ALA A 325 -0.27 2.32 -18.56
CA ALA A 325 -1.68 2.10 -18.89
C ALA A 325 -2.45 3.43 -19.05
N VAL A 326 -2.27 4.37 -18.12
CA VAL A 326 -2.92 5.69 -18.15
C VAL A 326 -2.41 6.53 -19.34
N SER A 327 -1.11 6.45 -19.65
CA SER A 327 -0.56 7.12 -20.85
C SER A 327 -1.06 6.48 -22.15
N LYS A 328 -1.33 5.16 -22.18
CA LYS A 328 -1.91 4.49 -23.35
C LYS A 328 -3.31 4.99 -23.69
N ASP A 329 -4.09 5.39 -22.67
CA ASP A 329 -5.41 6.03 -22.83
C ASP A 329 -5.31 7.51 -23.24
N GLY A 330 -4.10 8.08 -23.32
CA GLY A 330 -3.85 9.46 -23.77
C GLY A 330 -3.88 10.52 -22.66
N LEU A 331 -4.10 10.10 -21.41
CA LEU A 331 -4.25 11.01 -20.26
C LEU A 331 -2.90 11.51 -19.69
N LEU A 332 -1.79 10.87 -20.07
CA LEU A 332 -0.42 11.25 -19.70
C LEU A 332 0.47 11.38 -20.95
N PRO A 333 1.64 12.05 -20.84
CA PRO A 333 2.56 12.24 -21.96
C PRO A 333 2.93 10.95 -22.72
N LYS A 334 2.94 11.02 -24.06
CA LYS A 334 3.13 9.86 -24.95
C LYS A 334 4.44 9.11 -24.74
N PHE A 335 5.51 9.76 -24.26
CA PHE A 335 6.81 9.10 -24.06
C PHE A 335 6.73 7.93 -23.05
N MET A 336 5.74 7.94 -22.14
CA MET A 336 5.52 6.84 -21.18
C MET A 336 4.90 5.59 -21.81
N THR A 337 4.41 5.68 -23.06
CA THR A 337 3.82 4.55 -23.82
C THR A 337 4.85 3.73 -24.60
N GLU A 338 6.11 4.16 -24.61
CA GLU A 338 7.15 3.46 -25.36
C GLU A 338 7.63 2.20 -24.63
N ILE A 339 7.67 1.08 -25.36
CA ILE A 339 8.18 -0.21 -24.87
C ILE A 339 9.58 -0.44 -25.43
N ASP A 340 10.52 -0.79 -24.57
CA ASP A 340 11.86 -1.22 -24.97
C ASP A 340 11.81 -2.55 -25.73
N GLN A 341 12.39 -2.60 -26.93
CA GLN A 341 12.31 -3.78 -27.80
C GLN A 341 13.06 -5.01 -27.23
N LYS A 342 14.14 -4.78 -26.47
CA LYS A 342 14.99 -5.85 -25.92
C LYS A 342 14.35 -6.51 -24.70
N HIS A 343 13.75 -5.72 -23.82
CA HIS A 343 13.24 -6.19 -22.52
C HIS A 343 11.71 -6.24 -22.45
N ARG A 344 11.01 -5.67 -23.43
CA ARG A 344 9.54 -5.55 -23.46
C ARG A 344 8.99 -4.88 -22.19
N THR A 345 9.71 -3.89 -21.68
CA THR A 345 9.37 -3.11 -20.49
C THR A 345 9.17 -1.62 -20.81
N PRO A 346 8.29 -0.89 -20.09
CA PRO A 346 8.08 0.54 -20.30
C PRO A 346 9.16 1.37 -19.58
N LYS A 347 10.42 1.32 -20.05
CA LYS A 347 11.58 1.91 -19.36
C LYS A 347 11.41 3.40 -19.03
N LYS A 348 10.86 4.19 -19.96
CA LYS A 348 10.68 5.64 -19.74
C LYS A 348 9.68 5.93 -18.61
N ALA A 349 8.61 5.14 -18.50
CA ALA A 349 7.68 5.23 -17.38
C ALA A 349 8.36 4.83 -16.06
N THR A 350 9.20 3.79 -16.07
CA THR A 350 9.98 3.38 -14.90
C THR A 350 10.94 4.47 -14.44
N TYR A 351 11.66 5.15 -15.35
CA TYR A 351 12.55 6.25 -14.96
C TYR A 351 11.79 7.45 -14.42
N ALA A 352 10.65 7.81 -15.02
CA ALA A 352 9.80 8.89 -14.50
C ALA A 352 9.31 8.58 -13.07
N ALA A 353 8.85 7.34 -12.84
CA ALA A 353 8.48 6.85 -11.52
C ALA A 353 9.65 6.89 -10.53
N GLY A 354 10.82 6.41 -10.95
CA GLY A 354 12.04 6.38 -10.13
C GLY A 354 12.51 7.77 -9.70
N VAL A 355 12.55 8.73 -10.62
CA VAL A 355 12.94 10.13 -10.29
C VAL A 355 11.99 10.75 -9.27
N ALA A 356 10.67 10.57 -9.46
CA ALA A 356 9.69 11.06 -8.50
C ALA A 356 9.85 10.35 -7.14
N ALA A 357 10.04 9.02 -7.14
CA ALA A 357 10.20 8.25 -5.91
C ALA A 357 11.48 8.61 -5.15
N ILE A 358 12.58 8.91 -5.85
CA ILE A 358 13.83 9.38 -5.24
C ILE A 358 13.60 10.67 -4.46
N PHE A 359 12.85 11.62 -5.04
CA PHE A 359 12.53 12.87 -4.36
C PHE A 359 11.74 12.63 -3.07
N PHE A 360 10.67 11.84 -3.13
CA PHE A 360 9.85 11.56 -1.95
C PHE A 360 10.60 10.73 -0.90
N ALA A 361 11.29 9.66 -1.30
CA ALA A 361 12.05 8.79 -0.41
C ALA A 361 13.21 9.50 0.28
N GLY A 362 13.87 10.44 -0.43
CA GLY A 362 15.00 11.18 0.11
C GLY A 362 14.59 12.30 1.06
N PHE A 363 13.56 13.08 0.74
CA PHE A 363 13.29 14.34 1.44
C PHE A 363 12.14 14.30 2.44
N PHE A 364 11.25 13.30 2.38
CA PHE A 364 10.09 13.26 3.28
C PHE A 364 10.27 12.19 4.36
N PRO A 365 9.93 12.49 5.62
CA PRO A 365 10.01 11.50 6.69
C PRO A 365 8.95 10.41 6.49
N LEU A 366 9.24 9.20 6.97
CA LEU A 366 8.40 8.01 6.75
C LEU A 366 6.95 8.18 7.22
N ASN A 367 6.72 8.84 8.35
CA ASN A 367 5.38 9.09 8.86
C ASN A 367 4.56 9.95 7.89
N VAL A 368 5.14 11.02 7.35
CA VAL A 368 4.49 11.87 6.34
C VAL A 368 4.23 11.09 5.06
N LEU A 369 5.19 10.28 4.59
CA LEU A 369 5.00 9.42 3.42
C LEU A 369 3.86 8.40 3.63
N ALA A 370 3.78 7.78 4.81
CA ALA A 370 2.72 6.85 5.15
C ALA A 370 1.34 7.53 5.21
N GLU A 371 1.23 8.70 5.86
CA GLU A 371 -0.02 9.46 5.90
C GLU A 371 -0.47 9.94 4.52
N LEU A 372 0.46 10.42 3.69
CA LEU A 372 0.16 10.82 2.30
C LEU A 372 -0.28 9.62 1.47
N THR A 373 0.34 8.45 1.65
CA THR A 373 -0.13 7.23 0.99
C THR A 373 -1.55 6.89 1.44
N ASN A 374 -1.84 6.98 2.74
CA ASN A 374 -3.14 6.63 3.31
C ASN A 374 -4.25 7.56 2.82
N ILE A 375 -4.03 8.89 2.73
CA ILE A 375 -5.07 9.80 2.25
C ILE A 375 -5.40 9.55 0.77
N MET A 376 -4.40 9.23 -0.06
CA MET A 376 -4.62 8.85 -1.46
C MET A 376 -5.44 7.57 -1.55
N ALA A 377 -5.10 6.59 -0.71
CA ALA A 377 -5.76 5.30 -0.68
C ALA A 377 -7.22 5.40 -0.24
N LEU A 378 -7.45 6.01 0.93
CA LEU A 378 -8.79 6.24 1.46
C LEU A 378 -9.67 7.03 0.48
N ALA A 379 -9.11 8.02 -0.22
CA ALA A 379 -9.84 8.80 -1.21
C ALA A 379 -10.34 7.95 -2.40
N TYR A 380 -9.49 7.10 -3.01
CA TYR A 380 -9.98 6.28 -4.12
C TYR A 380 -10.88 5.13 -3.64
N LEU A 381 -10.65 4.57 -2.45
CA LEU A 381 -11.55 3.56 -1.87
C LEU A 381 -12.96 4.12 -1.66
N MET A 382 -13.06 5.38 -1.22
CA MET A 382 -14.31 6.10 -1.16
C MET A 382 -14.96 6.23 -2.55
N LEU A 383 -14.19 6.58 -3.59
CA LEU A 383 -14.70 6.64 -4.97
C LEU A 383 -15.19 5.28 -5.48
N VAL A 384 -14.52 4.18 -5.12
CA VAL A 384 -14.94 2.83 -5.48
C VAL A 384 -16.23 2.45 -4.77
N SER A 385 -16.36 2.72 -3.46
CA SER A 385 -17.61 2.48 -2.74
C SER A 385 -18.77 3.32 -3.28
N LEU A 386 -18.52 4.57 -3.69
CA LEU A 386 -19.50 5.40 -4.42
C LEU A 386 -19.83 4.79 -5.79
N GLY A 387 -18.82 4.29 -6.50
CA GLY A 387 -18.98 3.60 -7.77
C GLY A 387 -19.87 2.38 -7.65
N LEU A 388 -19.76 1.60 -6.58
CA LEU A 388 -20.57 0.41 -6.38
C LEU A 388 -22.06 0.77 -6.28
N LEU A 389 -22.39 1.85 -5.57
CA LEU A 389 -23.77 2.34 -5.47
C LEU A 389 -24.34 2.72 -6.84
N LYS A 390 -23.52 3.37 -7.69
CA LYS A 390 -23.92 3.71 -9.06
C LYS A 390 -23.99 2.49 -9.98
N LEU A 391 -23.07 1.54 -9.84
CA LEU A 391 -23.07 0.27 -10.57
C LEU A 391 -24.38 -0.49 -10.34
N ARG A 392 -24.84 -0.55 -9.08
CA ARG A 392 -26.12 -1.18 -8.70
C ARG A 392 -27.34 -0.47 -9.28
N LYS A 393 -27.29 0.85 -9.45
CA LYS A 393 -28.35 1.61 -10.14
C LYS A 393 -28.35 1.37 -11.65
N MET A 394 -27.17 1.28 -12.27
CA MET A 394 -27.02 1.10 -13.72
C MET A 394 -27.34 -0.31 -14.20
N PHE A 395 -26.80 -1.33 -13.52
CA PHE A 395 -26.87 -2.73 -13.96
C PHE A 395 -27.77 -3.60 -13.08
N GLY A 396 -28.44 -3.02 -12.07
CA GLY A 396 -29.26 -3.76 -11.13
C GLY A 396 -28.45 -4.64 -10.16
N LYS A 397 -29.15 -5.62 -9.56
CA LYS A 397 -28.56 -6.58 -8.60
C LYS A 397 -27.63 -7.56 -9.33
N PRO A 398 -26.55 -8.04 -8.66
CA PRO A 398 -25.66 -9.04 -9.22
C PRO A 398 -26.41 -10.30 -9.66
N LYS A 399 -26.00 -10.87 -10.79
CA LYS A 399 -26.59 -12.08 -11.38
C LYS A 399 -26.06 -13.36 -10.70
N ALA A 400 -26.66 -14.49 -11.04
CA ALA A 400 -26.19 -15.80 -10.60
C ALA A 400 -24.74 -15.99 -11.06
N GLY A 401 -23.85 -16.25 -10.10
CA GLY A 401 -22.42 -16.38 -10.36
C GLY A 401 -21.62 -15.10 -10.18
N GLU A 402 -22.19 -13.98 -9.73
CA GLU A 402 -21.46 -12.75 -9.34
C GLU A 402 -21.38 -12.61 -7.81
N PHE A 403 -20.35 -11.91 -7.30
CA PHE A 403 -20.29 -11.60 -5.88
C PHE A 403 -21.27 -10.48 -5.53
N LYS A 404 -21.90 -10.57 -4.36
CA LYS A 404 -22.89 -9.61 -3.90
C LYS A 404 -22.48 -9.05 -2.54
N VAL A 405 -22.15 -7.77 -2.49
CA VAL A 405 -21.99 -7.05 -1.21
C VAL A 405 -23.32 -7.14 -0.42
N PRO A 406 -23.27 -7.56 0.86
CA PRO A 406 -24.46 -7.60 1.70
C PRO A 406 -24.95 -6.18 2.06
N PHE A 407 -26.24 -6.06 2.38
CA PHE A 407 -26.87 -4.82 2.85
C PHE A 407 -26.61 -3.54 2.02
N VAL A 408 -26.46 -3.62 0.70
CA VAL A 408 -26.43 -2.41 -0.16
C VAL A 408 -27.78 -1.69 -0.06
N PRO A 409 -27.82 -0.37 0.21
CA PRO A 409 -26.73 0.61 0.14
C PRO A 409 -25.97 0.91 1.45
N ILE A 410 -26.33 0.27 2.57
CA ILE A 410 -25.80 0.56 3.91
C ILE A 410 -24.29 0.32 3.98
N LEU A 411 -23.79 -0.88 3.65
CA LEU A 411 -22.36 -1.18 3.80
C LEU A 411 -21.42 -0.26 2.99
N PRO A 412 -21.70 0.04 1.70
CA PRO A 412 -20.89 1.02 0.97
C PRO A 412 -20.93 2.43 1.57
N ILE A 413 -22.06 2.86 2.13
CA ILE A 413 -22.16 4.15 2.83
C ILE A 413 -21.32 4.13 4.11
N VAL A 414 -21.37 3.05 4.89
CA VAL A 414 -20.53 2.90 6.09
C VAL A 414 -19.04 2.90 5.70
N SER A 415 -18.65 2.21 4.62
CA SER A 415 -17.29 2.27 4.06
C SER A 415 -16.86 3.72 3.80
N ILE A 416 -17.66 4.49 3.07
CA ILE A 416 -17.39 5.91 2.78
C ILE A 416 -17.21 6.72 4.07
N LEU A 417 -18.13 6.59 5.02
CA LEU A 417 -18.08 7.32 6.29
C LEU A 417 -16.82 6.95 7.09
N THR A 418 -16.48 5.67 7.16
CA THR A 418 -15.27 5.22 7.88
C THR A 418 -13.97 5.69 7.20
N CYS A 419 -13.93 5.73 5.86
CA CYS A 419 -12.80 6.33 5.14
C CYS A 419 -12.67 7.83 5.47
N ILE A 420 -13.77 8.58 5.46
CA ILE A 420 -13.78 10.00 5.83
C ILE A 420 -13.29 10.19 7.26
N VAL A 421 -13.77 9.38 8.20
CA VAL A 421 -13.34 9.44 9.61
C VAL A 421 -11.82 9.26 9.70
N LEU A 422 -11.23 8.24 9.07
CA LEU A 422 -9.78 8.06 9.10
C LEU A 422 -9.02 9.19 8.41
N MET A 423 -9.51 9.71 7.28
CA MET A 423 -8.90 10.86 6.61
C MET A 423 -8.88 12.12 7.49
N LEU A 424 -9.93 12.36 8.27
CA LEU A 424 -10.01 13.49 9.20
C LEU A 424 -9.06 13.36 10.40
N ARG A 425 -8.51 12.17 10.66
CA ARG A 425 -7.50 11.92 11.71
C ARG A 425 -6.05 12.08 11.22
N LEU A 426 -5.85 12.32 9.92
CA LEU A 426 -4.53 12.61 9.36
C LEU A 426 -4.13 14.07 9.62
N GLN A 427 -2.84 14.36 9.57
CA GLN A 427 -2.33 15.70 9.87
C GLN A 427 -2.81 16.76 8.86
N THR A 428 -2.90 18.01 9.30
CA THR A 428 -3.24 19.15 8.44
C THR A 428 -2.28 19.30 7.26
N VAL A 429 -0.99 19.02 7.47
CA VAL A 429 0.03 19.05 6.41
C VAL A 429 -0.30 18.03 5.32
N THR A 430 -0.75 16.83 5.70
CA THR A 430 -1.22 15.78 4.79
C THR A 430 -2.37 16.27 3.90
N TRP A 431 -3.34 17.00 4.47
CA TRP A 431 -4.43 17.61 3.71
C TRP A 431 -3.99 18.72 2.74
N ILE A 432 -3.04 19.56 3.15
CA ILE A 432 -2.50 20.63 2.30
C ILE A 432 -1.80 20.01 1.09
N VAL A 433 -0.90 19.05 1.32
CA VAL A 433 -0.18 18.36 0.24
C VAL A 433 -1.15 17.57 -0.64
N PHE A 434 -2.13 16.88 -0.06
CA PHE A 434 -3.18 16.20 -0.83
C PHE A 434 -3.93 17.18 -1.74
N GLY A 435 -4.34 18.34 -1.22
CA GLY A 435 -4.99 19.40 -2.00
C GLY A 435 -4.12 19.88 -3.17
N ILE A 436 -2.82 20.13 -2.92
CA ILE A 436 -1.87 20.52 -3.97
C ILE A 436 -1.75 19.43 -5.04
N VAL A 437 -1.60 18.16 -4.65
CA VAL A 437 -1.52 17.03 -5.58
C VAL A 437 -2.80 16.90 -6.40
N MET A 438 -3.97 17.09 -5.80
CA MET A 438 -5.24 17.08 -6.53
C MET A 438 -5.34 18.22 -7.53
N VAL A 439 -4.92 19.44 -7.16
CA VAL A 439 -4.88 20.59 -8.07
C VAL A 439 -3.93 20.33 -9.25
N ILE A 440 -2.74 19.77 -9.00
CA ILE A 440 -1.80 19.37 -10.06
C ILE A 440 -2.45 18.35 -11.00
N GLY A 441 -3.13 17.34 -10.46
CA GLY A 441 -3.85 16.34 -11.25
C GLY A 441 -4.94 16.96 -12.13
N LEU A 442 -5.67 17.95 -11.62
CA LEU A 442 -6.67 18.69 -12.40
C LEU A 442 -6.02 19.53 -13.51
N ILE A 443 -4.92 20.22 -13.22
CA ILE A 443 -4.17 21.00 -14.21
C ILE A 443 -3.67 20.10 -15.34
N ILE A 444 -3.11 18.92 -15.02
CA ILE A 444 -2.65 17.97 -16.04
C ILE A 444 -3.82 17.46 -16.89
N TYR A 445 -4.97 17.16 -16.28
CA TYR A 445 -6.14 16.70 -17.02
C TYR A 445 -6.68 17.77 -17.96
N PHE A 446 -6.98 18.97 -17.46
CA PHE A 446 -7.57 20.02 -18.29
C PHE A 446 -6.56 20.62 -19.28
N GLY A 447 -5.26 20.65 -18.93
CA GLY A 447 -4.21 21.18 -19.80
C GLY A 447 -3.70 20.21 -20.86
N TYR A 448 -3.71 18.89 -20.59
CA TYR A 448 -3.18 17.88 -21.51
C TYR A 448 -4.15 16.72 -21.75
N GLY A 449 -4.59 16.05 -20.67
CA GLY A 449 -5.30 14.77 -20.75
C GLY A 449 -6.63 14.83 -21.51
N TYR A 450 -7.44 15.86 -21.30
CA TYR A 450 -8.73 16.03 -21.96
C TYR A 450 -8.58 16.18 -23.48
N GLY A 451 -7.55 16.90 -23.94
CA GLY A 451 -7.28 17.12 -25.36
C GLY A 451 -6.65 15.91 -26.08
N HIS A 452 -5.87 15.11 -25.36
CA HIS A 452 -5.13 13.97 -25.91
C HIS A 452 -5.79 12.61 -25.64
N SER A 453 -6.93 12.59 -24.92
CA SER A 453 -7.68 11.37 -24.66
C SER A 453 -8.05 10.68 -25.96
N LYS A 454 -7.76 9.38 -26.06
CA LYS A 454 -8.14 8.56 -27.22
C LYS A 454 -9.66 8.39 -27.36
N MET A 455 -10.44 8.75 -26.33
CA MET A 455 -11.89 8.86 -26.44
C MET A 455 -12.33 10.05 -27.32
N ASN A 456 -11.42 10.94 -27.73
CA ASN A 456 -11.68 12.00 -28.71
C ASN A 456 -11.66 11.49 -30.17
N GLU A 457 -10.96 10.39 -30.44
CA GLU A 457 -10.89 9.79 -31.77
C GLU A 457 -12.18 8.99 -31.97
N LYS A 458 -13.13 9.57 -32.71
CA LYS A 458 -14.40 8.94 -33.10
C LYS A 458 -14.19 7.80 -34.07
#